data_AF-A0A9P7GCD2-F1
#
_entry.id   AF-A0A9P7GCD2-F1
#
_cell.length_a   1.000
_cell.length_b   1.000
_cell.length_c   1.000
_cell.angle_alpha   90.00
_cell.angle_beta   90.00
_cell.angle_gamma   90.00
#
_symmetry.space_group_name_H-M   'P 1'
#
loop_
_entity.id
_entity.type
_entity.pdbx_description
1 polymer ?
#
loop_
_entity_poly.entity_id
_entity_poly.type
_entity_poly.pdbx_seq_one_letter_code
_entity_poly.pdbx_strand_id
1 'polypeptide(L)'
;MPRGIPNAKRDETGFRYTAFNVPLVANPKHMSTTYLKSESQTLWARNARNKGVDDATVPQESSRRGSQVIVIHPGSRSIIIGRASDVSPITVPNVVARKYTPPVPPPARIERISRPWRRAADDETELLEKDPFNEKIAAITVSLRDRMRFYKLRVTPNATTIASAFNEQFKPEIISEYNDPFRVEWTEKISSEDVYFGEKALRMADPHAAGYALRWPIYSANFNTRDYPSIQVILSDLELIIRTTLNERMDIESRDFKNYYVILVIPDFYDRAYVRELVNLLLITMGFKQLCAQQESLAATYGAGISNACVVNIGATTTNVACVDEGLVLGETRMSLSIGGDDITEFLHVLLQRINFPYRDIDLTQSYDWNVMEDLKRRLCTLTEADVALNLYDFVVRRPDRSTEKYGLRAYDEIILAPMVLLIRPKRGTSTPAEQVDPQAILTDDPNPPSAPSLSIDGIEIIDVEDESKAPTPSHQGVGPGLSNDNVNGSNAHGGTSQASPLHPGDFPIDVCFEASKLPLDVAIFNSARAAGGDEKIRKYLQAILVIGGTAHIPGMSHALESRLQAIATPLVPNMEKVQIIPPPKEVDPIVLAWKGAAVLGKMDGVSDLWVTQSDWDTLGMRALKERCFYL
;
A
#
# COMPACT_ATOMS: atom_id res chain seq x y z
N MET A 1 24.28 73.19 -29.86
CA MET A 1 23.32 72.04 -30.00
C MET A 1 23.82 71.15 -31.13
N PRO A 2 23.60 69.82 -31.11
CA PRO A 2 22.48 69.08 -30.51
C PRO A 2 22.94 67.92 -29.60
N ARG A 3 22.12 67.16 -28.86
CA ARG A 3 20.77 67.25 -28.28
C ARG A 3 20.81 66.22 -27.13
N GLY A 4 20.36 66.62 -25.94
CA GLY A 4 20.47 65.83 -24.71
C GLY A 4 19.62 64.57 -24.70
N ILE A 5 20.17 63.50 -24.14
CA ILE A 5 19.42 62.33 -23.68
C ILE A 5 18.67 62.76 -22.41
N PRO A 6 17.35 62.54 -22.29
CA PRO A 6 16.61 62.97 -21.11
C PRO A 6 17.04 62.13 -19.91
N ASN A 7 17.37 62.80 -18.79
CA ASN A 7 17.50 62.12 -17.51
C ASN A 7 16.17 61.42 -17.19
N ALA A 8 16.21 60.09 -17.02
CA ALA A 8 15.07 59.34 -16.55
C ALA A 8 14.57 59.96 -15.24
N LYS A 9 13.31 60.37 -15.20
CA LYS A 9 12.67 60.85 -13.98
C LYS A 9 12.80 59.74 -12.93
N ARG A 10 13.25 60.15 -11.73
CA ARG A 10 13.21 59.31 -10.53
C ARG A 10 11.75 58.90 -10.33
N ASP A 11 11.44 57.61 -10.47
CA ASP A 11 10.11 57.11 -10.19
C ASP A 11 9.80 57.34 -8.71
N GLU A 12 8.73 58.10 -8.45
CA GLU A 12 8.11 58.33 -7.14
C GLU A 12 7.03 57.27 -6.89
N THR A 13 7.34 56.00 -7.11
CA THR A 13 6.43 54.89 -6.77
C THR A 13 6.85 54.26 -5.43
N GLY A 14 5.85 54.04 -4.58
CA GLY A 14 5.95 53.84 -3.12
C GLY A 14 6.56 52.51 -2.63
N PHE A 15 7.67 52.05 -3.23
CA PHE A 15 8.33 50.79 -2.86
C PHE A 15 9.76 50.99 -2.33
N ARG A 16 10.02 52.09 -1.60
CA ARG A 16 11.34 52.36 -0.98
C ARG A 16 11.71 51.42 0.18
N TYR A 17 10.83 50.51 0.59
CA TYR A 17 11.06 49.62 1.74
C TYR A 17 10.84 48.13 1.44
N THR A 18 10.81 47.71 0.17
CA THR A 18 10.74 46.28 -0.18
C THR A 18 12.03 45.82 -0.84
N ALA A 19 12.54 44.64 -0.47
CA ALA A 19 13.71 44.00 -1.08
C ALA A 19 13.46 43.47 -2.51
N PHE A 20 12.34 43.83 -3.13
CA PHE A 20 11.91 43.34 -4.43
C PHE A 20 12.46 44.24 -5.53
N ASN A 21 13.35 43.71 -6.36
CA ASN A 21 13.93 44.43 -7.49
C ASN A 21 13.07 44.17 -8.72
N VAL A 22 12.45 45.21 -9.29
CA VAL A 22 11.65 45.06 -10.51
C VAL A 22 12.61 44.76 -11.68
N PRO A 23 12.44 43.65 -12.41
CA PRO A 23 13.31 43.34 -13.55
C PRO A 23 13.13 44.40 -14.64
N LEU A 24 14.24 44.85 -15.23
CA LEU A 24 14.18 45.75 -16.37
C LEU A 24 13.55 45.04 -17.58
N VAL A 25 12.72 45.77 -18.32
CA VAL A 25 12.07 45.26 -19.54
C VAL A 25 13.15 44.88 -20.56
N ALA A 26 13.05 43.65 -21.09
CA ALA A 26 14.02 43.11 -22.04
C ALA A 26 14.10 43.95 -23.32
N ASN A 27 15.33 44.22 -23.77
CA ASN A 27 15.60 44.99 -24.98
C ASN A 27 15.22 44.16 -26.23
N PRO A 28 14.26 44.61 -27.07
CA PRO A 28 13.73 43.81 -28.18
C PRO A 28 14.74 43.57 -29.33
N LYS A 29 15.94 44.15 -29.28
CA LYS A 29 16.96 44.00 -30.33
C LYS A 29 17.80 42.72 -30.28
N HIS A 30 17.63 41.85 -29.27
CA HIS A 30 18.46 40.64 -29.10
C HIS A 30 17.64 39.36 -28.81
N MET A 31 16.56 39.13 -29.56
CA MET A 31 15.72 37.93 -29.39
C MET A 31 16.20 36.66 -30.13
N SER A 32 17.33 36.68 -30.85
CA SER A 32 17.67 35.59 -31.79
C SER A 32 19.06 34.95 -31.68
N THR A 33 19.81 35.09 -30.58
CA THR A 33 21.10 34.39 -30.46
C THR A 33 21.08 33.27 -29.41
N THR A 34 20.96 32.05 -29.90
CA THR A 34 21.12 30.77 -29.20
C THR A 34 22.61 30.49 -28.96
N TYR A 35 23.20 31.09 -27.92
CA TYR A 35 24.50 30.68 -27.41
C TYR A 35 24.46 30.65 -25.89
N LEU A 36 24.63 29.48 -25.30
CA LEU A 36 24.73 29.28 -23.86
C LEU A 36 25.72 30.29 -23.26
N LYS A 37 25.28 31.05 -22.26
CA LYS A 37 26.19 31.77 -21.35
C LYS A 37 26.10 31.10 -19.99
N SER A 38 27.19 30.45 -19.59
CA SER A 38 27.36 29.99 -18.22
C SER A 38 27.33 31.18 -17.25
N GLU A 39 26.77 30.99 -16.06
CA GLU A 39 26.66 32.03 -15.01
C GLU A 39 28.00 32.71 -14.67
N SER A 40 29.11 32.03 -14.95
CA SER A 40 30.50 32.48 -14.73
C SER A 40 30.90 33.75 -15.51
N GLN A 41 30.17 34.13 -16.56
CA GLN A 41 30.48 35.30 -17.39
C GLN A 41 29.73 36.58 -16.99
N THR A 42 28.90 36.54 -15.94
CA THR A 42 28.19 37.71 -15.46
C THR A 42 29.13 38.68 -14.72
N LEU A 43 28.88 39.99 -14.84
CA LEU A 43 29.57 41.02 -14.07
C LEU A 43 29.43 40.81 -12.54
N TRP A 44 28.32 40.20 -12.11
CA TRP A 44 28.09 39.79 -10.72
C TRP A 44 29.05 38.68 -10.27
N ALA A 45 29.26 37.63 -11.08
CA ALA A 45 30.24 36.58 -10.78
C ALA A 45 31.68 37.12 -10.74
N ARG A 46 32.02 38.09 -11.60
CA ARG A 46 33.33 38.77 -11.57
C ARG A 46 33.53 39.63 -10.32
N ASN A 47 32.50 40.34 -9.89
CA ASN A 47 32.57 41.18 -8.69
C ASN A 47 32.57 40.35 -7.38
N ALA A 48 31.93 39.19 -7.37
CA ALA A 48 32.03 38.24 -6.25
C ALA A 48 33.45 37.69 -6.08
N ARG A 49 34.18 37.48 -7.19
CA ARG A 49 35.57 36.98 -7.17
C ARG A 49 36.59 37.99 -6.65
N ASN A 50 36.31 39.29 -6.75
CA ASN A 50 37.20 40.35 -6.27
C ASN A 50 37.02 40.70 -4.78
N LYS A 51 36.05 40.08 -4.08
CA LYS A 51 35.79 40.29 -2.65
C LYS A 51 36.35 39.19 -1.72
N GLY A 52 37.05 38.20 -2.26
CA GLY A 52 37.51 37.02 -1.51
C GLY A 52 39.02 36.82 -1.54
N VAL A 53 39.79 37.86 -1.21
CA VAL A 53 41.22 37.72 -0.87
C VAL A 53 41.41 38.31 0.52
N ASP A 54 40.99 37.56 1.52
CA ASP A 54 41.66 37.46 2.82
C ASP A 54 40.98 36.33 3.61
N ASP A 55 41.82 35.44 4.13
CA ASP A 55 41.54 34.24 4.93
C ASP A 55 41.18 32.93 4.18
N ALA A 56 42.22 32.16 3.90
CA ALA A 56 42.14 30.80 3.38
C ALA A 56 41.75 29.83 4.50
N THR A 57 40.44 29.67 4.73
CA THR A 57 39.91 28.44 5.31
C THR A 57 39.58 27.47 4.19
N VAL A 58 40.10 26.24 4.31
CA VAL A 58 39.82 25.12 3.40
C VAL A 58 38.30 25.00 3.22
N PRO A 59 37.75 24.96 1.99
CA PRO A 59 36.33 24.70 1.81
C PRO A 59 36.06 23.28 2.30
N GLN A 60 35.36 23.12 3.42
CA GLN A 60 34.66 21.87 3.70
C GLN A 60 33.77 21.60 2.48
N GLU A 61 33.89 20.41 1.88
CA GLU A 61 32.94 19.94 0.87
C GLU A 61 31.54 20.21 1.40
N SER A 62 30.78 21.07 0.71
CA SER A 62 29.40 21.34 1.08
C SER A 62 28.64 20.03 1.00
N SER A 63 28.39 19.41 2.15
CA SER A 63 27.70 18.15 2.28
C SER A 63 26.44 18.14 1.40
N ARG A 64 26.30 17.14 0.53
CA ARG A 64 25.15 17.05 -0.40
C ARG A 64 23.85 17.21 0.38
N ARG A 65 22.94 18.04 -0.12
CA ARG A 65 21.65 18.31 0.56
C ARG A 65 20.91 16.98 0.82
N GLY A 66 20.54 16.75 2.09
CA GLY A 66 19.90 15.52 2.54
C GLY A 66 20.84 14.37 2.93
N SER A 67 22.15 14.56 2.96
CA SER A 67 23.10 13.50 3.40
C SER A 67 22.99 13.14 4.88
N GLN A 68 22.54 14.09 5.71
CA GLN A 68 22.31 13.91 7.15
C GLN A 68 20.88 13.45 7.46
N VAL A 69 20.04 13.23 6.45
CA VAL A 69 18.66 12.78 6.63
C VAL A 69 18.57 11.32 6.23
N ILE A 70 18.15 10.47 7.16
CA ILE A 70 17.86 9.05 6.94
C ILE A 70 16.35 8.90 6.78
N VAL A 71 15.93 8.23 5.72
CA VAL A 71 14.53 7.91 5.49
C VAL A 71 14.33 6.43 5.77
N ILE A 72 13.37 6.12 6.65
CA ILE A 72 12.99 4.77 7.06
C ILE A 72 11.54 4.55 6.65
N HIS A 73 11.30 3.58 5.79
CA HIS A 73 9.97 3.14 5.38
C HIS A 73 9.77 1.67 5.76
N PRO A 74 9.18 1.40 6.93
CA PRO A 74 8.89 0.04 7.38
C PRO A 74 7.72 -0.57 6.60
N GLY A 75 7.84 -1.85 6.23
CA GLY A 75 6.78 -2.62 5.60
C GLY A 75 6.72 -4.06 6.14
N SER A 76 5.64 -4.78 5.83
CA SER A 76 5.41 -6.13 6.37
C SER A 76 6.42 -7.17 5.89
N ARG A 77 6.88 -7.07 4.63
CA ARG A 77 7.90 -7.98 4.07
C ARG A 77 9.31 -7.40 4.03
N SER A 78 9.43 -6.08 3.94
CA SER A 78 10.71 -5.39 3.80
C SER A 78 10.71 -4.03 4.47
N ILE A 79 11.86 -3.64 5.01
CA ILE A 79 12.13 -2.28 5.47
C ILE A 79 13.03 -1.61 4.42
N ILE A 80 12.64 -0.41 3.97
CA ILE A 80 13.38 0.38 3.01
C ILE A 80 14.08 1.52 3.77
N ILE A 81 15.41 1.55 3.71
CA ILE A 81 16.24 2.51 4.46
C ILE A 81 17.26 3.15 3.51
N GLY A 82 17.53 4.44 3.67
CA GLY A 82 18.62 5.09 2.95
C GLY A 82 18.78 6.55 3.36
N ARG A 83 19.84 7.21 2.90
CA ARG A 83 19.96 8.65 3.04
C ARG A 83 19.06 9.34 2.02
N ALA A 84 18.52 10.51 2.37
CA ALA A 84 17.75 11.28 1.42
C ALA A 84 18.58 11.64 0.18
N SER A 85 19.90 11.83 0.33
CA SER A 85 20.82 12.08 -0.79
C SER A 85 21.06 10.89 -1.73
N ASP A 86 20.69 9.66 -1.33
CA ASP A 86 20.92 8.46 -2.14
C ASP A 86 19.96 8.40 -3.33
N VAL A 87 20.41 7.80 -4.43
CA VAL A 87 19.60 7.64 -5.66
C VAL A 87 18.57 6.53 -5.51
N SER A 88 18.98 5.45 -4.83
CA SER A 88 18.18 4.26 -4.56
C SER A 88 18.33 3.88 -3.09
N PRO A 89 17.24 3.51 -2.40
CA PRO A 89 17.34 3.01 -1.04
C PRO A 89 17.89 1.59 -0.99
N ILE A 90 18.20 1.16 0.22
CA ILE A 90 18.50 -0.22 0.57
C ILE A 90 17.20 -0.87 1.06
N THR A 91 16.82 -1.99 0.44
CA THR A 91 15.67 -2.81 0.85
C THR A 91 16.19 -4.02 1.62
N VAL A 92 15.71 -4.21 2.84
CA VAL A 92 16.08 -5.34 3.71
C VAL A 92 14.85 -6.14 4.08
N PRO A 93 14.86 -7.48 4.00
CA PRO A 93 13.73 -8.29 4.45
C PRO A 93 13.41 -8.05 5.93
N ASN A 94 12.13 -7.84 6.26
CA ASN A 94 11.66 -7.58 7.61
C ASN A 94 11.43 -8.88 8.39
N VAL A 95 12.51 -9.62 8.63
CA VAL A 95 12.45 -10.96 9.22
C VAL A 95 13.65 -11.18 10.13
N VAL A 96 13.40 -11.84 11.27
CA VAL A 96 14.40 -12.20 12.26
C VAL A 96 14.26 -13.68 12.60
N ALA A 97 15.38 -14.39 12.61
CA ALA A 97 15.50 -15.72 13.18
C ALA A 97 16.17 -15.60 14.55
N ARG A 98 15.43 -15.84 15.64
CA ARG A 98 16.00 -15.88 16.99
C ARG A 98 16.11 -17.31 17.49
N LYS A 99 17.23 -17.62 18.12
CA LYS A 99 17.41 -18.89 18.83
C LYS A 99 16.37 -18.99 19.93
N TYR A 100 15.68 -20.13 19.98
CA TYR A 100 14.56 -20.36 20.88
C TYR A 100 14.94 -21.40 21.95
N THR A 101 14.51 -21.17 23.19
CA THR A 101 14.69 -22.16 24.26
C THR A 101 13.73 -23.32 24.02
N PRO A 102 14.20 -24.57 23.87
CA PRO A 102 13.34 -25.69 23.53
C PRO A 102 12.14 -25.86 24.50
N PRO A 103 10.95 -26.24 24.01
CA PRO A 103 10.65 -26.66 22.64
C PRO A 103 10.43 -25.47 21.69
N VAL A 104 11.03 -25.54 20.49
CA VAL A 104 10.82 -24.54 19.44
C VAL A 104 9.40 -24.67 18.90
N PRO A 105 8.62 -23.59 18.79
CA PRO A 105 7.29 -23.66 18.20
C PRO A 105 7.42 -24.10 16.73
N PRO A 106 6.57 -25.03 16.26
CA PRO A 106 6.56 -25.39 14.85
C PRO A 106 6.22 -24.17 13.99
N PRO A 107 6.74 -24.09 12.76
CA PRO A 107 6.38 -23.01 11.85
C PRO A 107 4.86 -22.99 11.63
N ALA A 108 4.21 -21.88 11.99
CA ALA A 108 2.78 -21.74 11.83
C ALA A 108 2.43 -21.50 10.35
N ARG A 109 1.71 -22.43 9.74
CA ARG A 109 1.13 -22.20 8.41
C ARG A 109 -0.06 -21.26 8.54
N ILE A 110 0.10 -20.01 8.11
CA ILE A 110 -1.00 -19.06 7.99
C ILE A 110 -1.66 -19.31 6.63
N GLU A 111 -2.74 -20.08 6.62
CA GLU A 111 -3.59 -20.20 5.42
C GLU A 111 -4.38 -18.90 5.26
N ARG A 112 -4.07 -18.11 4.23
CA ARG A 112 -4.80 -16.87 3.93
C ARG A 112 -6.04 -17.15 3.11
N ILE A 113 -6.07 -18.28 2.40
CA ILE A 113 -7.22 -18.71 1.63
C ILE A 113 -8.02 -19.70 2.46
N SER A 114 -9.21 -19.28 2.89
CA SER A 114 -10.17 -20.17 3.54
C SER A 114 -10.60 -21.27 2.56
N ARG A 115 -10.11 -22.48 2.78
CA ARG A 115 -10.60 -23.71 2.14
C ARG A 115 -11.66 -24.34 3.04
N PRO A 116 -12.69 -25.03 2.50
CA PRO A 116 -13.48 -25.92 3.32
C PRO A 116 -12.54 -26.95 3.95
N TRP A 117 -12.60 -27.05 5.27
CA TRP A 117 -11.80 -27.97 6.07
C TRP A 117 -11.91 -29.40 5.50
N ARG A 118 -10.78 -30.05 5.16
CA ARG A 118 -10.74 -31.50 4.91
C ARG A 118 -11.05 -32.23 6.21
N ARG A 119 -12.34 -32.54 6.46
CA ARG A 119 -12.70 -33.60 7.40
C ARG A 119 -12.40 -34.94 6.74
N ALA A 120 -11.94 -35.88 7.55
CA ALA A 120 -11.38 -37.15 7.13
C ALA A 120 -12.26 -37.94 6.14
N ALA A 121 -11.61 -38.37 5.06
CA ALA A 121 -11.66 -39.65 4.33
C ALA A 121 -12.97 -40.35 3.93
N ASP A 122 -14.16 -40.01 4.41
CA ASP A 122 -15.31 -40.94 4.23
C ASP A 122 -16.43 -40.50 3.27
N ASP A 123 -16.45 -39.26 2.75
CA ASP A 123 -17.50 -38.80 1.81
C ASP A 123 -16.95 -37.91 0.66
N GLU A 124 -15.99 -38.42 -0.11
CA GLU A 124 -15.27 -37.64 -1.12
C GLU A 124 -16.07 -37.30 -2.41
N THR A 125 -17.22 -37.92 -2.69
CA THR A 125 -17.84 -37.78 -4.02
C THR A 125 -18.97 -36.76 -4.11
N GLU A 126 -19.77 -36.54 -3.05
CA GLU A 126 -20.93 -35.61 -3.09
C GLU A 126 -20.62 -34.19 -2.57
N LEU A 127 -19.56 -33.99 -1.78
CA LEU A 127 -19.20 -32.69 -1.21
C LEU A 127 -18.33 -31.82 -2.14
N LEU A 128 -17.71 -32.40 -3.17
CA LEU A 128 -16.87 -31.68 -4.14
C LEU A 128 -17.69 -30.83 -5.14
N GLU A 129 -18.97 -31.16 -5.35
CA GLU A 129 -19.83 -30.48 -6.35
C GLU A 129 -20.41 -29.13 -5.88
N LYS A 130 -20.35 -28.81 -4.58
CA LYS A 130 -20.81 -27.52 -4.03
C LYS A 130 -19.76 -26.88 -3.10
N ASP A 131 -18.50 -26.88 -3.52
CA ASP A 131 -17.48 -26.11 -2.81
C ASP A 131 -17.67 -24.60 -3.11
N PRO A 132 -17.98 -23.75 -2.10
CA PRO A 132 -18.07 -22.31 -2.30
C PRO A 132 -16.81 -21.71 -2.93
N PHE A 133 -15.64 -22.32 -2.74
CA PHE A 133 -14.40 -21.90 -3.37
C PHE A 133 -14.40 -22.10 -4.90
N ASN A 134 -14.95 -23.22 -5.38
CA ASN A 134 -15.08 -23.50 -6.80
C ASN A 134 -16.07 -22.54 -7.48
N GLU A 135 -17.15 -22.17 -6.78
CA GLU A 135 -18.09 -21.14 -7.26
C GLU A 135 -17.39 -19.78 -7.44
N LYS A 136 -16.53 -19.40 -6.48
CA LYS A 136 -15.76 -18.15 -6.58
C LYS A 136 -14.80 -18.16 -7.76
N ILE A 137 -14.08 -19.26 -7.98
CA ILE A 137 -13.19 -19.41 -9.14
C ILE A 137 -14.00 -19.35 -10.44
N ALA A 138 -15.13 -20.04 -10.50
CA ALA A 138 -16.01 -20.01 -11.67
C ALA A 138 -16.51 -18.58 -11.97
N ALA A 139 -16.85 -17.78 -10.96
CA ALA A 139 -17.24 -16.39 -11.14
C ALA A 139 -16.11 -15.54 -11.76
N ILE A 140 -14.87 -15.72 -11.30
CA ILE A 140 -13.69 -15.05 -11.87
C ILE A 140 -13.46 -15.50 -13.32
N THR A 141 -13.56 -16.80 -13.60
CA THR A 141 -13.42 -17.35 -14.96
C THR A 141 -14.50 -16.85 -15.91
N VAL A 142 -15.75 -16.73 -15.47
CA VAL A 142 -16.84 -16.14 -16.29
C VAL A 142 -16.53 -14.68 -16.61
N SER A 143 -16.12 -13.89 -15.61
CA SER A 143 -15.73 -12.50 -15.82
C SER A 143 -14.58 -12.36 -16.83
N LEU A 144 -13.57 -13.23 -16.75
CA LEU A 144 -12.47 -13.28 -17.72
C LEU A 144 -13.00 -13.60 -19.14
N ARG A 145 -13.85 -14.61 -19.28
CA ARG A 145 -14.42 -15.01 -20.59
C ARG A 145 -15.23 -13.88 -21.22
N ASP A 146 -15.99 -13.13 -20.44
CA ASP A 146 -16.76 -11.98 -20.92
C ASP A 146 -15.84 -10.87 -21.42
N ARG A 147 -14.75 -10.58 -20.70
CA ARG A 147 -13.72 -9.62 -21.14
C ARG A 147 -12.98 -10.10 -22.39
N MET A 148 -12.61 -11.37 -22.48
CA MET A 148 -12.01 -11.94 -23.68
C MET A 148 -12.94 -11.82 -24.89
N ARG A 149 -14.25 -12.05 -24.70
CA ARG A 149 -15.27 -11.87 -25.75
C ARG A 149 -15.38 -10.41 -26.18
N PHE A 150 -15.38 -9.48 -25.22
CA PHE A 150 -15.41 -8.03 -25.49
C PHE A 150 -14.24 -7.60 -26.37
N TYR A 151 -13.03 -8.06 -26.07
CA TYR A 151 -11.83 -7.78 -26.87
C TYR A 151 -11.66 -8.70 -28.10
N LYS A 152 -12.62 -9.59 -28.38
CA LYS A 152 -12.57 -10.57 -29.49
C LYS A 152 -11.33 -11.47 -29.47
N LEU A 153 -10.84 -11.78 -28.28
CA LEU A 153 -9.70 -12.68 -28.06
C LEU A 153 -10.13 -14.14 -28.20
N ARG A 154 -9.21 -14.98 -28.65
CA ARG A 154 -9.47 -16.42 -28.82
C ARG A 154 -9.30 -17.14 -27.49
N VAL A 155 -10.26 -17.99 -27.16
CA VAL A 155 -10.19 -18.90 -26.01
C VAL A 155 -9.69 -20.25 -26.50
N THR A 156 -8.70 -20.81 -25.81
CA THR A 156 -8.17 -22.14 -26.16
C THR A 156 -9.03 -23.21 -25.48
N PRO A 157 -9.73 -24.08 -26.23
CA PRO A 157 -10.54 -25.13 -25.63
C PRO A 157 -9.63 -26.16 -24.94
N ASN A 158 -10.09 -26.72 -23.82
CA ASN A 158 -9.42 -27.78 -23.07
C ASN A 158 -7.98 -27.42 -22.59
N ALA A 159 -7.64 -26.12 -22.52
CA ALA A 159 -6.31 -25.67 -22.14
C ALA A 159 -5.86 -26.22 -20.77
N THR A 160 -6.76 -26.22 -19.78
CA THR A 160 -6.51 -26.77 -18.43
C THR A 160 -6.13 -28.25 -18.47
N THR A 161 -6.82 -29.05 -19.28
CA THR A 161 -6.52 -30.49 -19.43
C THR A 161 -5.17 -30.71 -20.11
N ILE A 162 -4.85 -29.90 -21.13
CA ILE A 162 -3.56 -29.98 -21.84
C ILE A 162 -2.41 -29.57 -20.90
N ALA A 163 -2.60 -28.52 -20.10
CA ALA A 163 -1.64 -28.09 -19.10
C ALA A 163 -1.41 -29.18 -18.04
N SER A 164 -2.49 -29.69 -17.46
CA SER A 164 -2.46 -30.74 -16.44
C SER A 164 -1.74 -32.00 -16.92
N ALA A 165 -2.06 -32.51 -18.12
CA ALA A 165 -1.43 -33.71 -18.66
C ALA A 165 0.07 -33.53 -18.93
N PHE A 166 0.50 -32.35 -19.37
CA PHE A 166 1.92 -32.05 -19.54
C PHE A 166 2.64 -31.95 -18.20
N ASN A 167 2.07 -31.19 -17.25
CA ASN A 167 2.68 -30.92 -15.96
C ASN A 167 2.83 -32.20 -15.12
N GLU A 168 1.84 -33.10 -15.18
CA GLU A 168 1.87 -34.38 -14.48
C GLU A 168 3.04 -35.28 -14.92
N GLN A 169 3.37 -35.25 -16.21
CA GLN A 169 4.43 -36.06 -16.81
C GLN A 169 5.81 -35.42 -16.74
N PHE A 170 5.89 -34.13 -16.41
CA PHE A 170 7.15 -33.39 -16.41
C PHE A 170 8.11 -33.89 -15.33
N LYS A 171 9.39 -34.08 -15.70
CA LYS A 171 10.46 -34.43 -14.77
C LYS A 171 11.50 -33.31 -14.74
N PRO A 172 11.95 -32.87 -13.56
CA PRO A 172 12.92 -31.78 -13.47
C PRO A 172 14.26 -32.15 -14.08
N GLU A 173 14.90 -31.17 -14.71
CA GLU A 173 16.28 -31.25 -15.16
C GLU A 173 17.21 -30.84 -14.02
N ILE A 174 18.22 -31.65 -13.71
CA ILE A 174 19.17 -31.36 -12.63
C ILE A 174 20.29 -30.48 -13.20
N ILE A 175 20.46 -29.29 -12.63
CA ILE A 175 21.56 -28.38 -12.92
C ILE A 175 22.67 -28.68 -11.91
N SER A 176 23.85 -29.06 -12.41
CA SER A 176 25.04 -29.26 -11.57
C SER A 176 25.45 -27.94 -10.91
N GLU A 177 25.94 -27.99 -9.67
CA GLU A 177 26.30 -26.79 -8.90
C GLU A 177 27.25 -25.82 -9.61
N TYR A 178 28.21 -26.34 -10.38
CA TYR A 178 29.16 -25.52 -11.16
C TYR A 178 28.49 -24.66 -12.24
N ASN A 179 27.31 -25.08 -12.71
CA ASN A 179 26.58 -24.43 -13.80
C ASN A 179 25.45 -23.51 -13.30
N ASP A 180 25.25 -23.34 -11.99
CA ASP A 180 24.24 -22.43 -11.43
C ASP A 180 24.89 -21.08 -11.04
N PRO A 181 24.80 -20.03 -11.89
CA PRO A 181 25.38 -18.73 -11.60
C PRO A 181 24.67 -17.99 -10.46
N PHE A 182 23.46 -18.41 -10.10
CA PHE A 182 22.66 -17.82 -9.03
C PHE A 182 22.51 -18.77 -7.83
N ARG A 183 23.53 -19.61 -7.61
CA ARG A 183 23.59 -20.50 -6.45
C ARG A 183 23.35 -19.70 -5.17
N VAL A 184 22.41 -20.17 -4.36
CA VAL A 184 22.15 -19.60 -3.04
C VAL A 184 23.19 -20.16 -2.08
N GLU A 185 23.97 -19.27 -1.48
CA GLU A 185 24.79 -19.61 -0.33
C GLU A 185 23.88 -19.71 0.90
N TRP A 186 23.58 -20.94 1.29
CA TRP A 186 22.79 -21.21 2.50
C TRP A 186 23.60 -20.84 3.74
N THR A 187 22.89 -20.47 4.80
CA THR A 187 23.52 -20.23 6.11
C THR A 187 23.89 -21.58 6.74
N GLU A 188 24.95 -22.23 6.23
CA GLU A 188 25.36 -23.60 6.59
C GLU A 188 26.01 -23.68 7.98
N LYS A 189 26.64 -22.59 8.42
CA LYS A 189 27.19 -22.47 9.76
C LYS A 189 26.18 -21.69 10.59
N ILE A 190 25.42 -22.42 11.40
CA ILE A 190 24.89 -21.87 12.65
C ILE A 190 26.14 -21.44 13.43
N SER A 191 26.62 -20.23 13.19
CA SER A 191 27.55 -19.56 14.09
C SER A 191 26.89 -19.57 15.47
N SER A 192 27.69 -19.45 16.52
CA SER A 192 27.18 -19.30 17.90
C SER A 192 26.34 -18.03 18.10
N GLU A 193 25.85 -17.40 17.04
CA GLU A 193 25.02 -16.21 17.06
C GLU A 193 23.60 -16.57 17.46
N ASP A 194 23.09 -15.83 18.44
CA ASP A 194 21.74 -16.04 18.95
C ASP A 194 20.66 -15.48 18.00
N VAL A 195 21.03 -14.64 17.01
CA VAL A 195 20.08 -13.95 16.14
C VAL A 195 20.63 -13.76 14.72
N TYR A 196 19.84 -14.15 13.72
CA TYR A 196 20.02 -13.75 12.31
C TYR A 196 18.87 -12.86 11.86
N PHE A 197 19.10 -11.99 10.87
CA PHE A 197 18.04 -11.12 10.33
C PHE A 197 18.18 -10.94 8.81
N GLY A 198 17.13 -10.42 8.18
CA GLY A 198 17.11 -10.08 6.76
C GLY A 198 17.32 -11.30 5.86
N GLU A 199 18.17 -11.16 4.84
CA GLU A 199 18.47 -12.26 3.90
C GLU A 199 19.12 -13.46 4.59
N LYS A 200 19.98 -13.25 5.59
CA LYS A 200 20.66 -14.34 6.32
C LYS A 200 19.65 -15.24 7.04
N ALA A 201 18.59 -14.65 7.59
CA ALA A 201 17.49 -15.38 8.22
C ALA A 201 16.63 -16.15 7.20
N LEU A 202 16.40 -15.60 6.00
CA LEU A 202 15.65 -16.30 4.93
C LEU A 202 16.43 -17.45 4.28
N ARG A 203 17.77 -17.39 4.30
CA ARG A 203 18.68 -18.42 3.76
C ARG A 203 18.99 -19.54 4.77
N MET A 204 18.25 -19.63 5.87
CA MET A 204 18.32 -20.78 6.76
C MET A 204 17.57 -21.97 6.15
N ALA A 205 18.25 -23.12 6.08
CA ALA A 205 17.72 -24.34 5.46
C ALA A 205 16.48 -24.89 6.18
N ASP A 206 16.60 -25.08 7.50
CA ASP A 206 15.51 -25.48 8.38
C ASP A 206 15.68 -24.73 9.72
N PRO A 207 14.97 -23.61 9.91
CA PRO A 207 15.03 -22.84 11.16
C PRO A 207 14.62 -23.66 12.38
N HIS A 208 13.59 -24.52 12.24
CA HIS A 208 13.04 -25.27 13.36
C HIS A 208 14.02 -26.35 13.84
N ALA A 209 14.60 -27.13 12.92
CA ALA A 209 15.63 -28.11 13.27
C ALA A 209 16.91 -27.45 13.81
N ALA A 210 17.23 -26.23 13.34
CA ALA A 210 18.36 -25.45 13.83
C ALA A 210 18.11 -24.82 15.22
N GLY A 211 16.89 -24.90 15.76
CA GLY A 211 16.55 -24.31 17.07
C GLY A 211 16.18 -22.82 17.02
N TYR A 212 15.82 -22.30 15.85
CA TYR A 212 15.46 -20.89 15.63
C TYR A 212 13.98 -20.74 15.30
N ALA A 213 13.37 -19.67 15.82
CA ALA A 213 12.03 -19.23 15.45
C ALA A 213 12.14 -18.04 14.49
N LEU A 214 11.56 -18.17 13.30
CA LEU A 214 11.49 -17.12 12.29
C LEU A 214 10.25 -16.24 12.56
N ARG A 215 10.44 -14.92 12.60
CA ARG A 215 9.39 -13.95 12.93
C ARG A 215 9.49 -12.68 12.09
N TRP A 216 8.35 -12.03 11.91
CA TRP A 216 8.22 -10.78 11.17
C TRP A 216 7.73 -9.69 12.14
N PRO A 217 8.56 -8.68 12.48
CA PRO A 217 8.19 -7.66 13.47
C PRO A 217 6.93 -6.85 13.11
N ILE A 218 6.65 -6.68 11.82
CA ILE A 218 5.49 -5.92 11.31
C ILE A 218 4.61 -6.86 10.50
N TYR A 219 3.31 -6.80 10.76
CA TYR A 219 2.30 -7.52 9.98
C TYR A 219 1.19 -6.54 9.59
N SER A 220 0.82 -6.49 8.30
CA SER A 220 -0.09 -5.45 7.81
C SER A 220 0.46 -4.05 8.10
N ALA A 221 -0.35 -3.15 8.66
CA ALA A 221 0.01 -1.78 9.02
C ALA A 221 0.52 -1.62 10.47
N ASN A 222 0.58 -2.71 11.26
CA ASN A 222 0.85 -2.66 12.70
C ASN A 222 1.95 -3.64 13.13
N PHE A 223 2.35 -3.54 14.39
CA PHE A 223 3.24 -4.53 15.01
C PHE A 223 2.61 -5.92 15.00
N ASN A 224 3.43 -6.94 14.75
CA ASN A 224 2.97 -8.32 14.76
C ASN A 224 2.82 -8.84 16.20
N THR A 225 1.67 -8.58 16.80
CA THR A 225 1.31 -9.09 18.14
C THR A 225 0.87 -10.55 18.15
N ARG A 226 0.80 -11.21 16.98
CA ARG A 226 0.38 -12.62 16.84
C ARG A 226 1.53 -13.56 17.16
N ASP A 227 2.70 -13.29 16.60
CA ASP A 227 3.87 -14.19 16.69
C ASP A 227 4.84 -13.79 17.82
N TYR A 228 4.65 -12.61 18.40
CA TYR A 228 5.51 -12.05 19.43
C TYR A 228 4.85 -12.05 20.80
N PRO A 229 5.61 -12.36 21.88
CA PRO A 229 5.07 -12.36 23.23
C PRO A 229 4.84 -10.94 23.78
N SER A 230 5.58 -9.94 23.28
CA SER A 230 5.44 -8.56 23.70
C SER A 230 5.97 -7.58 22.65
N ILE A 231 5.47 -6.34 22.71
CA ILE A 231 5.91 -5.25 21.84
C ILE A 231 7.40 -4.94 22.05
N GLN A 232 7.93 -5.10 23.27
CA GLN A 232 9.34 -4.84 23.55
C GLN A 232 10.29 -5.73 22.74
N VAL A 233 9.91 -7.00 22.53
CA VAL A 233 10.71 -7.93 21.70
C VAL A 233 10.65 -7.51 20.23
N ILE A 234 9.49 -7.03 19.76
CA ILE A 234 9.31 -6.49 18.41
C ILE A 234 10.23 -5.28 18.20
N LEU A 235 10.24 -4.35 19.16
CA LEU A 235 11.09 -3.16 19.09
C LEU A 235 12.57 -3.52 19.10
N SER A 236 12.99 -4.50 19.93
CA SER A 236 14.37 -5.00 19.92
C SER A 236 14.77 -5.60 18.57
N ASP A 237 13.86 -6.32 17.91
CA ASP A 237 14.09 -6.85 16.56
C ASP A 237 14.20 -5.75 15.50
N LEU A 238 13.29 -4.77 15.53
CA LEU A 238 13.34 -3.63 14.62
C LEU A 238 14.61 -2.80 14.82
N GLU A 239 15.00 -2.56 16.06
CA GLU A 239 16.25 -1.90 16.43
C GLU A 239 17.47 -2.62 15.86
N LEU A 240 17.50 -3.95 15.98
CA LEU A 240 18.59 -4.78 15.45
C LEU A 240 18.66 -4.68 13.92
N ILE A 241 17.52 -4.82 13.22
CA ILE A 241 17.47 -4.71 11.76
C ILE A 241 17.97 -3.34 11.31
N ILE A 242 17.44 -2.26 11.89
CA ILE A 242 17.79 -0.89 11.50
C ILE A 242 19.26 -0.62 11.83
N ARG A 243 19.70 -0.82 13.08
CA ARG A 243 21.07 -0.55 13.50
C ARG A 243 22.09 -1.28 12.63
N THR A 244 21.86 -2.57 12.37
CA THR A 244 22.83 -3.37 11.62
C THR A 244 22.82 -2.98 10.14
N THR A 245 21.66 -2.62 9.57
CA THR A 245 21.59 -2.08 8.21
C THR A 245 22.35 -0.76 8.10
N LEU A 246 22.20 0.15 9.07
CA LEU A 246 22.92 1.42 9.10
C LEU A 246 24.44 1.20 9.19
N ASN A 247 24.89 0.25 10.00
CA ASN A 247 26.30 -0.07 10.17
C ASN A 247 26.89 -0.78 8.93
N GLU A 248 26.37 -1.97 8.57
CA GLU A 248 26.96 -2.83 7.54
C GLU A 248 26.78 -2.28 6.12
N ARG A 249 25.67 -1.57 5.84
CA ARG A 249 25.31 -1.15 4.47
C ARG A 249 25.47 0.33 4.21
N MET A 250 25.55 1.17 5.24
CA MET A 250 25.71 2.62 5.10
C MET A 250 26.90 3.21 5.84
N ASP A 251 27.67 2.40 6.58
CA ASP A 251 28.85 2.85 7.33
C ASP A 251 28.50 3.93 8.38
N ILE A 252 27.32 3.81 9.01
CA ILE A 252 26.85 4.70 10.07
C ILE A 252 26.88 3.94 11.40
N GLU A 253 27.80 4.32 12.28
CA GLU A 253 27.89 3.74 13.61
C GLU A 253 26.87 4.35 14.59
N SER A 254 26.52 3.60 15.64
CA SER A 254 25.52 4.05 16.62
C SER A 254 25.92 5.33 17.37
N ARG A 255 27.23 5.62 17.49
CA ARG A 255 27.73 6.87 18.09
C ARG A 255 27.39 8.11 17.26
N ASP A 256 27.13 7.93 15.97
CA ASP A 256 26.89 9.02 15.02
C ASP A 256 25.41 9.31 14.81
N PHE A 257 24.49 8.50 15.34
CA PHE A 257 23.05 8.70 15.18
C PHE A 257 22.57 10.10 15.60
N LYS A 258 23.20 10.70 16.61
CA LYS A 258 22.99 12.10 17.05
C LYS A 258 23.26 13.17 15.99
N ASN A 259 23.96 12.82 14.91
CA ASN A 259 24.27 13.71 13.80
C ASN A 259 23.24 13.60 12.66
N TYR A 260 22.35 12.60 12.71
CA TYR A 260 21.38 12.32 11.65
C TYR A 260 19.94 12.63 12.08
N TYR A 261 19.18 13.10 11.11
CA TYR A 261 17.75 13.32 11.17
C TYR A 261 17.02 12.11 10.59
N VAL A 262 15.82 11.80 11.07
CA VAL A 262 15.05 10.65 10.57
C VAL A 262 13.69 11.07 10.04
N ILE A 263 13.37 10.69 8.81
CA ILE A 263 12.00 10.72 8.30
C ILE A 263 11.45 9.30 8.38
N LEU A 264 10.43 9.11 9.22
CA LEU A 264 9.71 7.86 9.38
C LEU A 264 8.45 7.88 8.52
N VAL A 265 8.40 7.02 7.51
CA VAL A 265 7.16 6.81 6.73
C VAL A 265 6.22 5.91 7.54
N ILE A 266 4.99 6.35 7.74
CA ILE A 266 3.94 5.64 8.48
C ILE A 266 2.75 5.32 7.56
N PRO A 267 1.98 4.26 7.83
CA PRO A 267 0.76 3.97 7.07
C PRO A 267 -0.25 5.13 7.15
N ASP A 268 -1.16 5.26 6.17
CA ASP A 268 -2.20 6.30 6.22
C ASP A 268 -3.22 6.04 7.33
N PHE A 269 -3.54 4.76 7.55
CA PHE A 269 -4.32 4.26 8.66
C PHE A 269 -3.38 3.62 9.69
N TYR A 270 -3.04 4.37 10.73
CA TYR A 270 -2.06 3.98 11.74
C TYR A 270 -2.68 3.93 13.14
N ASP A 271 -2.18 3.01 13.97
CA ASP A 271 -2.43 3.07 15.41
C ASP A 271 -1.49 4.10 16.05
N ARG A 272 -2.03 4.94 16.94
CA ARG A 272 -1.25 5.89 17.73
C ARG A 272 -0.18 5.17 18.56
N ALA A 273 -0.47 3.96 19.06
CA ALA A 273 0.50 3.16 19.78
C ALA A 273 1.67 2.74 18.87
N TYR A 274 1.39 2.31 17.64
CA TYR A 274 2.41 1.95 16.66
C TYR A 274 3.40 3.09 16.39
N VAL A 275 2.88 4.28 16.08
CA VAL A 275 3.70 5.46 15.81
C VAL A 275 4.50 5.88 17.05
N ARG A 276 3.86 5.90 18.22
CA ARG A 276 4.50 6.29 19.49
C ARG A 276 5.70 5.42 19.82
N GLU A 277 5.57 4.10 19.69
CA GLU A 277 6.66 3.18 20.02
C GLU A 277 7.82 3.26 19.01
N LEU A 278 7.53 3.43 17.71
CA LEU A 278 8.58 3.63 16.70
C LEU A 278 9.35 4.94 16.90
N VAL A 279 8.64 6.01 17.24
CA VAL A 279 9.26 7.32 17.50
C VAL A 279 10.11 7.24 18.76
N ASN A 280 9.61 6.58 19.81
CA ASN A 280 10.38 6.33 21.03
C ASN A 280 11.64 5.48 20.77
N LEU A 281 11.53 4.45 19.92
CA LEU A 281 12.66 3.63 19.50
C LEU A 281 13.72 4.49 18.78
N LEU A 282 13.33 5.29 17.81
CA LEU A 282 14.27 6.07 16.98
C LEU A 282 14.86 7.27 17.75
N LEU A 283 14.04 8.09 18.39
CA LEU A 283 14.52 9.29 19.10
C LEU A 283 15.21 8.96 20.42
N ILE A 284 14.61 8.11 21.26
CA ILE A 284 15.07 7.89 22.63
C ILE A 284 16.06 6.73 22.71
N THR A 285 15.70 5.57 22.14
CA THR A 285 16.53 4.36 22.29
C THR A 285 17.76 4.40 21.37
N MET A 286 17.57 4.83 20.12
CA MET A 286 18.67 4.97 19.15
C MET A 286 19.37 6.33 19.22
N GLY A 287 18.73 7.38 19.74
CA GLY A 287 19.37 8.68 19.94
C GLY A 287 19.59 9.49 18.66
N PHE A 288 18.68 9.40 17.70
CA PHE A 288 18.70 10.27 16.51
C PHE A 288 18.47 11.74 16.89
N LYS A 289 19.03 12.66 16.11
CA LYS A 289 19.00 14.10 16.40
C LYS A 289 17.58 14.65 16.51
N GLN A 290 16.80 14.40 15.47
CA GLN A 290 15.44 14.88 15.28
C GLN A 290 14.70 13.93 14.35
N LEU A 291 13.37 13.87 14.48
CA LEU A 291 12.51 12.98 13.69
C LEU A 291 11.30 13.72 13.14
N CYS A 292 10.88 13.35 11.94
CA CYS A 292 9.60 13.71 11.35
C CYS A 292 8.90 12.43 10.91
N ALA A 293 7.63 12.25 11.27
CA ALA A 293 6.80 11.17 10.72
C ALA A 293 6.10 11.69 9.45
N GLN A 294 5.82 10.83 8.46
CA GLN A 294 5.07 11.19 7.25
C GLN A 294 4.19 10.06 6.77
N GLN A 295 2.95 10.37 6.40
CA GLN A 295 2.03 9.36 5.86
C GLN A 295 2.47 8.87 4.48
N GLU A 296 2.27 7.58 4.22
CA GLU A 296 2.74 6.90 3.02
C GLU A 296 2.15 7.49 1.74
N SER A 297 0.84 7.77 1.71
CA SER A 297 0.20 8.36 0.52
C SER A 297 0.72 9.76 0.22
N LEU A 298 0.93 10.59 1.25
CA LEU A 298 1.53 11.91 1.10
C LEU A 298 2.99 11.83 0.65
N ALA A 299 3.75 10.88 1.19
CA ALA A 299 5.10 10.62 0.73
C ALA A 299 5.11 10.17 -0.74
N ALA A 300 4.16 9.33 -1.17
CA ALA A 300 4.06 8.89 -2.55
C ALA A 300 3.75 10.03 -3.53
N THR A 301 2.88 10.98 -3.17
CA THR A 301 2.58 12.14 -4.02
C THR A 301 3.80 13.07 -4.18
N TYR A 302 4.59 13.27 -3.12
CA TYR A 302 5.88 13.95 -3.24
C TYR A 302 6.86 13.22 -4.16
N GLY A 303 6.87 11.89 -4.11
CA GLY A 303 7.72 11.05 -4.97
C GLY A 303 7.32 11.12 -6.44
N ALA A 304 6.02 11.22 -6.71
CA ALA A 304 5.45 11.38 -8.05
C ALA A 304 5.48 12.84 -8.56
N GLY A 305 5.69 13.82 -7.68
CA GLY A 305 5.66 15.25 -8.04
C GLY A 305 4.26 15.78 -8.34
N ILE A 306 3.23 15.21 -7.69
CA ILE A 306 1.82 15.60 -7.86
C ILE A 306 1.28 16.15 -6.54
N SER A 307 0.44 17.19 -6.60
CA SER A 307 -0.13 17.80 -5.38
C SER A 307 -1.38 17.06 -4.90
N ASN A 308 -2.18 16.53 -5.83
CA ASN A 308 -3.48 15.93 -5.55
C ASN A 308 -3.58 14.58 -6.26
N ALA A 309 -3.96 13.52 -5.56
CA ALA A 309 -4.13 12.19 -6.13
C ALA A 309 -4.95 11.26 -5.23
N CYS A 310 -5.61 10.27 -5.83
CA CYS A 310 -6.04 9.07 -5.11
C CYS A 310 -4.89 8.05 -5.14
N VAL A 311 -4.25 7.81 -4.01
CA VAL A 311 -3.11 6.90 -3.91
C VAL A 311 -3.60 5.51 -3.53
N VAL A 312 -3.14 4.50 -4.27
CA VAL A 312 -3.47 3.08 -4.08
C VAL A 312 -2.18 2.31 -3.85
N ASN A 313 -1.92 1.93 -2.61
CA ASN A 313 -0.75 1.13 -2.23
C ASN A 313 -1.10 -0.35 -2.12
N ILE A 314 -0.64 -1.16 -3.08
CA ILE A 314 -0.86 -2.61 -3.09
C ILE A 314 0.39 -3.32 -2.52
N GLY A 315 0.39 -3.51 -1.21
CA GLY A 315 1.47 -4.15 -0.46
C GLY A 315 1.45 -5.68 -0.54
N ALA A 316 2.21 -6.31 0.36
CA ALA A 316 2.26 -7.77 0.47
C ALA A 316 1.02 -8.34 1.18
N THR A 317 0.61 -7.75 2.30
CA THR A 317 -0.47 -8.30 3.15
C THR A 317 -1.76 -7.49 3.12
N THR A 318 -1.68 -6.26 2.62
CA THR A 318 -2.79 -5.29 2.64
C THR A 318 -2.69 -4.33 1.47
N THR A 319 -3.83 -3.78 1.10
CA THR A 319 -3.95 -2.73 0.09
C THR A 319 -4.60 -1.51 0.73
N ASN A 320 -3.94 -0.36 0.67
CA ASN A 320 -4.44 0.89 1.24
C ASN A 320 -4.82 1.88 0.13
N VAL A 321 -5.91 2.60 0.33
CA VAL A 321 -6.36 3.66 -0.57
C VAL A 321 -6.59 4.92 0.25
N ALA A 322 -6.06 6.06 -0.22
CA ALA A 322 -6.35 7.35 0.39
C ALA A 322 -6.20 8.48 -0.64
N CYS A 323 -7.05 9.50 -0.54
CA CYS A 323 -6.94 10.71 -1.34
C CYS A 323 -6.06 11.74 -0.64
N VAL A 324 -5.17 12.37 -1.41
CA VAL A 324 -4.30 13.45 -0.99
C VAL A 324 -4.75 14.73 -1.68
N ASP A 325 -4.89 15.81 -0.92
CA ASP A 325 -5.20 17.14 -1.42
C ASP A 325 -4.30 18.18 -0.75
N GLU A 326 -3.66 19.03 -1.54
CA GLU A 326 -2.84 20.17 -1.08
C GLU A 326 -1.86 19.84 0.06
N GLY A 327 -1.24 18.66 -0.01
CA GLY A 327 -0.26 18.21 0.98
C GLY A 327 -0.83 17.58 2.24
N LEU A 328 -2.12 17.20 2.23
CA LEU A 328 -2.80 16.53 3.34
C LEU A 328 -3.49 15.25 2.86
N VAL A 329 -3.44 14.19 3.67
CA VAL A 329 -4.23 12.97 3.44
C VAL A 329 -5.62 13.14 4.04
N LEU A 330 -6.64 13.10 3.19
CA LEU A 330 -8.04 13.25 3.60
C LEU A 330 -8.49 12.05 4.45
N GLY A 331 -8.85 12.31 5.71
CA GLY A 331 -9.14 11.27 6.71
C GLY A 331 -10.30 10.37 6.33
N GLU A 332 -11.37 10.98 5.79
CA GLU A 332 -12.61 10.34 5.37
C GLU A 332 -12.46 9.40 4.17
N THR A 333 -11.37 9.54 3.40
CA THR A 333 -11.12 8.75 2.19
C THR A 333 -10.31 7.48 2.45
N ARG A 334 -9.76 7.32 3.66
CA ARG A 334 -8.86 6.23 3.97
C ARG A 334 -9.60 4.90 3.97
N MET A 335 -9.16 3.97 3.13
CA MET A 335 -9.64 2.59 3.08
C MET A 335 -8.46 1.62 3.22
N SER A 336 -8.67 0.53 3.94
CA SER A 336 -7.70 -0.55 4.07
C SER A 336 -8.36 -1.88 3.77
N LEU A 337 -7.78 -2.62 2.83
CA LEU A 337 -8.22 -3.93 2.41
C LEU A 337 -7.24 -4.98 2.94
N SER A 338 -7.77 -6.06 3.52
CA SER A 338 -6.98 -7.20 4.03
C SER A 338 -6.60 -8.17 2.92
N ILE A 339 -6.16 -7.64 1.78
CA ILE A 339 -5.68 -8.40 0.62
C ILE A 339 -4.45 -7.69 0.02
N GLY A 340 -3.45 -8.47 -0.38
CA GLY A 340 -2.24 -7.98 -1.02
C GLY A 340 -1.56 -9.05 -1.90
N GLY A 341 -0.27 -8.84 -2.15
CA GLY A 341 0.53 -9.72 -2.99
C GLY A 341 0.76 -11.14 -2.44
N ASP A 342 0.71 -11.33 -1.12
CA ASP A 342 0.83 -12.65 -0.48
C ASP A 342 -0.39 -13.51 -0.81
N ASP A 343 -1.59 -12.93 -0.80
CA ASP A 343 -2.84 -13.63 -1.13
C ASP A 343 -2.86 -14.07 -2.59
N ILE A 344 -2.35 -13.24 -3.50
CA ILE A 344 -2.16 -13.60 -4.92
C ILE A 344 -1.16 -14.75 -5.05
N THR A 345 -0.09 -14.75 -4.25
CA THR A 345 0.95 -15.79 -4.27
C THR A 345 0.38 -17.13 -3.82
N GLU A 346 -0.37 -17.14 -2.72
CA GLU A 346 -1.05 -18.34 -2.23
C GLU A 346 -2.13 -18.80 -3.22
N PHE A 347 -2.88 -17.87 -3.81
CA PHE A 347 -3.95 -18.22 -4.75
C PHE A 347 -3.40 -18.80 -6.05
N LEU A 348 -2.30 -18.23 -6.56
CA LEU A 348 -1.56 -18.80 -7.67
C LEU A 348 -1.11 -20.23 -7.35
N HIS A 349 -0.55 -20.48 -6.17
CA HIS A 349 -0.19 -21.83 -5.74
C HIS A 349 -1.39 -22.79 -5.79
N VAL A 350 -2.56 -22.38 -5.31
CA VAL A 350 -3.79 -23.19 -5.38
C VAL A 350 -4.20 -23.48 -6.82
N LEU A 351 -4.15 -22.48 -7.70
CA LEU A 351 -4.50 -22.65 -9.11
C LEU A 351 -3.53 -23.59 -9.83
N LEU A 352 -2.22 -23.46 -9.56
CA LEU A 352 -1.20 -24.35 -10.12
C LEU A 352 -1.37 -25.79 -9.62
N GLN A 353 -1.75 -25.99 -8.36
CA GLN A 353 -2.05 -27.34 -7.83
C GLN A 353 -3.17 -28.03 -8.62
N ARG A 354 -4.18 -27.29 -9.10
CA ARG A 354 -5.30 -27.85 -9.89
C ARG A 354 -4.88 -28.35 -11.27
N ILE A 355 -3.77 -27.84 -11.80
CA ILE A 355 -3.17 -28.29 -13.07
C ILE A 355 -1.93 -29.15 -12.84
N ASN A 356 -1.89 -29.90 -11.73
CA ASN A 356 -0.82 -30.84 -11.39
C ASN A 356 0.57 -30.19 -11.37
N PHE A 357 0.72 -29.11 -10.59
CA PHE A 357 1.98 -28.37 -10.46
C PHE A 357 3.20 -29.34 -10.35
N PRO A 358 4.21 -29.21 -11.24
CA PRO A 358 5.31 -30.17 -11.31
C PRO A 358 6.15 -30.28 -10.03
N TYR A 359 6.25 -29.20 -9.25
CA TYR A 359 6.96 -29.18 -7.98
C TYR A 359 6.03 -29.60 -6.82
N ARG A 360 5.95 -30.92 -6.59
CA ARG A 360 4.91 -31.56 -5.76
C ARG A 360 5.14 -31.46 -4.26
N ASP A 361 6.39 -31.41 -3.83
CA ASP A 361 6.80 -31.37 -2.42
C ASP A 361 7.00 -29.94 -1.89
N ILE A 362 6.38 -28.95 -2.55
CA ILE A 362 6.40 -27.56 -2.12
C ILE A 362 5.70 -27.36 -0.78
N ASP A 363 6.35 -26.64 0.13
CA ASP A 363 5.80 -26.23 1.41
C ASP A 363 5.91 -24.70 1.58
N LEU A 364 4.77 -24.00 1.51
CA LEU A 364 4.73 -22.55 1.65
C LEU A 364 5.14 -22.03 3.03
N THR A 365 5.31 -22.89 4.03
CA THR A 365 5.88 -22.48 5.33
C THR A 365 7.39 -22.23 5.23
N GLN A 366 8.04 -22.80 4.22
CA GLN A 366 9.47 -22.65 3.98
C GLN A 366 9.76 -21.39 3.16
N SER A 367 10.79 -20.63 3.55
CA SER A 367 11.15 -19.36 2.92
C SER A 367 11.57 -19.52 1.45
N TYR A 368 12.32 -20.59 1.14
CA TYR A 368 12.82 -20.84 -0.20
C TYR A 368 11.70 -21.24 -1.18
N ASP A 369 10.73 -22.02 -0.72
CA ASP A 369 9.55 -22.41 -1.50
C ASP A 369 8.60 -21.24 -1.72
N TRP A 370 8.41 -20.40 -0.68
CA TRP A 370 7.69 -19.14 -0.82
C TRP A 370 8.34 -18.24 -1.88
N ASN A 371 9.68 -18.14 -1.89
CA ASN A 371 10.41 -17.33 -2.87
C ASN A 371 10.23 -17.84 -4.31
N VAL A 372 10.12 -19.16 -4.52
CA VAL A 372 9.81 -19.74 -5.85
C VAL A 372 8.43 -19.27 -6.31
N MET A 373 7.42 -19.31 -5.43
CA MET A 373 6.07 -18.85 -5.78
C MET A 373 6.00 -17.34 -6.00
N GLU A 374 6.73 -16.55 -5.20
CA GLU A 374 6.85 -15.10 -5.39
C GLU A 374 7.50 -14.75 -6.74
N ASP A 375 8.54 -15.49 -7.14
CA ASP A 375 9.19 -15.35 -8.44
C ASP A 375 8.26 -15.75 -9.59
N LEU A 376 7.53 -16.87 -9.46
CA LEU A 376 6.50 -17.28 -10.42
C LEU A 376 5.41 -16.22 -10.55
N LYS A 377 4.92 -15.65 -9.44
CA LYS A 377 3.94 -14.54 -9.48
C LYS A 377 4.50 -13.35 -10.26
N ARG A 378 5.72 -12.91 -9.95
CA ARG A 378 6.34 -11.73 -10.60
C ARG A 378 6.56 -11.92 -12.09
N ARG A 379 6.90 -13.14 -12.53
CA ARG A 379 7.19 -13.43 -13.94
C ARG A 379 5.96 -13.81 -14.75
N LEU A 380 5.00 -14.50 -14.14
CA LEU A 380 3.87 -15.10 -14.85
C LEU A 380 2.60 -14.27 -14.76
N CYS A 381 2.29 -13.68 -13.59
CA CYS A 381 1.00 -13.03 -13.41
C CYS A 381 0.84 -11.79 -14.27
N THR A 382 -0.33 -11.65 -14.88
CA THR A 382 -0.68 -10.51 -15.75
C THR A 382 -2.17 -10.20 -15.61
N LEU A 383 -2.54 -8.95 -15.78
CA LEU A 383 -3.92 -8.48 -15.94
C LEU A 383 -4.20 -8.03 -17.38
N THR A 384 -3.29 -8.32 -18.31
CA THR A 384 -3.48 -8.11 -19.75
C THR A 384 -4.16 -9.33 -20.35
N GLU A 385 -5.40 -9.18 -20.82
CA GLU A 385 -6.19 -10.29 -21.36
C GLU A 385 -5.60 -10.86 -22.66
N ALA A 386 -4.88 -10.04 -23.43
CA ALA A 386 -4.23 -10.44 -24.68
C ALA A 386 -3.08 -11.44 -24.48
N ASP A 387 -2.50 -11.49 -23.28
CA ASP A 387 -1.38 -12.38 -22.94
C ASP A 387 -1.87 -13.79 -22.51
N VAL A 388 -3.18 -13.98 -22.41
CA VAL A 388 -3.79 -15.25 -21.98
C VAL A 388 -3.70 -16.27 -23.11
N ALA A 389 -2.64 -17.06 -23.08
CA ALA A 389 -2.36 -18.14 -24.01
C ALA A 389 -1.75 -19.33 -23.27
N LEU A 390 -1.91 -20.53 -23.83
CA LEU A 390 -1.32 -21.73 -23.25
C LEU A 390 0.18 -21.72 -23.54
N ASN A 391 0.97 -21.35 -22.55
CA ASN A 391 2.41 -21.15 -22.67
C ASN A 391 3.18 -22.17 -21.83
N LEU A 392 4.42 -22.45 -22.23
CA LEU A 392 5.38 -23.21 -21.45
C LEU A 392 6.37 -22.23 -20.81
N TYR A 393 6.44 -22.29 -19.49
CA TYR A 393 7.35 -21.51 -18.67
C TYR A 393 8.37 -22.43 -18.02
N ASP A 394 9.54 -21.90 -17.68
CA ASP A 394 10.52 -22.58 -16.86
C ASP A 394 10.79 -21.84 -15.56
N PHE A 395 11.14 -22.60 -14.52
CA PHE A 395 11.53 -22.06 -13.23
C PHE A 395 12.58 -22.95 -12.57
N VAL A 396 13.34 -22.37 -11.66
CA VAL A 396 14.46 -23.04 -11.00
C VAL A 396 14.19 -23.10 -9.50
N VAL A 397 14.23 -24.31 -8.96
CA VAL A 397 14.07 -24.58 -7.53
C VAL A 397 15.45 -24.83 -6.95
N ARG A 398 15.79 -24.05 -5.92
CA ARG A 398 17.04 -24.17 -5.17
C ARG A 398 16.67 -24.54 -3.74
N ARG A 399 17.13 -25.69 -3.30
CA ARG A 399 16.89 -26.21 -1.95
C ARG A 399 18.21 -26.41 -1.21
N PRO A 400 18.20 -26.33 0.13
CA PRO A 400 19.32 -26.79 0.91
C PRO A 400 19.53 -28.30 0.68
N ASP A 401 20.79 -28.73 0.67
CA ASP A 401 21.20 -30.14 0.58
C ASP A 401 20.69 -30.91 -0.65
N ARG A 402 20.20 -30.22 -1.69
CA ARG A 402 19.80 -30.80 -2.98
C ARG A 402 20.41 -30.01 -4.14
N SER A 403 20.68 -30.70 -5.24
CA SER A 403 21.09 -30.03 -6.48
C SER A 403 19.98 -29.15 -7.02
N THR A 404 20.35 -28.08 -7.72
CA THR A 404 19.39 -27.16 -8.34
C THR A 404 18.55 -27.90 -9.38
N GLU A 405 17.23 -27.76 -9.30
CA GLU A 405 16.28 -28.44 -10.19
C GLU A 405 15.58 -27.40 -11.08
N LYS A 406 15.59 -27.63 -12.39
CA LYS A 406 14.85 -26.83 -13.37
C LYS A 406 13.56 -27.54 -13.76
N TYR A 407 12.45 -26.85 -13.57
CA TYR A 407 11.11 -27.32 -13.88
C TYR A 407 10.53 -26.57 -15.09
N GLY A 408 9.68 -27.25 -15.84
CA GLY A 408 8.85 -26.68 -16.89
C GLY A 408 7.38 -26.74 -16.45
N LEU A 409 6.66 -25.64 -16.62
CA LEU A 409 5.26 -25.45 -16.24
C LEU A 409 4.47 -24.98 -17.45
N ARG A 410 3.42 -25.71 -17.83
CA ARG A 410 2.37 -25.18 -18.70
C ARG A 410 1.27 -24.53 -17.88
N ALA A 411 0.93 -23.30 -18.23
CA ALA A 411 -0.18 -22.55 -17.64
C ALA A 411 -0.97 -21.82 -18.73
N TYR A 412 -2.25 -21.57 -18.47
CA TYR A 412 -3.17 -20.87 -19.36
C TYR A 412 -3.78 -19.65 -18.68
N ASP A 413 -4.93 -19.79 -18.02
CA ASP A 413 -5.66 -18.69 -17.39
C ASP A 413 -5.30 -18.52 -15.91
N GLU A 414 -4.58 -19.46 -15.29
CA GLU A 414 -4.14 -19.38 -13.89
C GLU A 414 -3.34 -18.09 -13.62
N ILE A 415 -2.55 -17.64 -14.60
CA ILE A 415 -1.69 -16.46 -14.52
C ILE A 415 -2.48 -15.14 -14.43
N ILE A 416 -3.71 -15.09 -14.96
CA ILE A 416 -4.58 -13.91 -14.91
C ILE A 416 -5.66 -14.04 -13.84
N LEU A 417 -6.16 -15.26 -13.60
CA LEU A 417 -7.12 -15.53 -12.53
C LEU A 417 -6.54 -15.18 -11.17
N ALA A 418 -5.25 -15.48 -10.93
CA ALA A 418 -4.57 -15.17 -9.68
C ALA A 418 -4.65 -13.68 -9.29
N PRO A 419 -4.21 -12.71 -10.12
CA PRO A 419 -4.33 -11.30 -9.78
C PRO A 419 -5.74 -10.72 -9.89
N MET A 420 -6.65 -11.34 -10.66
CA MET A 420 -8.06 -10.90 -10.76
C MET A 420 -8.82 -10.98 -9.43
N VAL A 421 -8.32 -11.72 -8.43
CA VAL A 421 -8.89 -11.78 -7.07
C VAL A 421 -8.96 -10.39 -6.42
N LEU A 422 -8.06 -9.47 -6.78
CA LEU A 422 -8.09 -8.08 -6.29
C LEU A 422 -9.32 -7.30 -6.81
N LEU A 423 -9.84 -7.69 -7.96
CA LEU A 423 -10.82 -6.91 -8.73
C LEU A 423 -12.22 -7.54 -8.72
N ILE A 424 -12.40 -8.71 -8.11
CA ILE A 424 -13.66 -9.46 -8.25
C ILE A 424 -14.26 -9.80 -6.90
N ARG A 425 -15.53 -9.42 -6.74
CA ARG A 425 -16.42 -10.02 -5.75
C ARG A 425 -16.99 -11.29 -6.39
N PRO A 426 -16.93 -12.45 -5.72
CA PRO A 426 -17.81 -13.54 -6.09
C PRO A 426 -19.25 -13.08 -5.90
N LYS A 427 -20.08 -13.19 -6.94
CA LYS A 427 -21.53 -12.99 -6.78
C LYS A 427 -22.00 -13.96 -5.70
N ARG A 428 -22.76 -13.49 -4.70
CA ARG A 428 -23.50 -14.40 -3.80
C ARG A 428 -24.34 -15.29 -4.70
N GLY A 429 -24.11 -16.59 -4.67
CA GLY A 429 -24.98 -17.55 -5.34
C GLY A 429 -26.41 -17.34 -4.87
N THR A 430 -27.33 -17.17 -5.80
CA THR A 430 -28.77 -17.14 -5.54
C THR A 430 -29.21 -18.52 -5.04
N SER A 431 -29.04 -18.77 -3.74
CA SER A 431 -29.53 -19.98 -3.09
C SER A 431 -29.93 -19.75 -1.62
N THR A 432 -30.63 -18.65 -1.37
CA THR A 432 -31.59 -18.54 -0.27
C THR A 432 -32.72 -17.63 -0.74
N PRO A 433 -34.01 -18.03 -0.64
CA PRO A 433 -35.08 -17.06 -0.80
C PRO A 433 -34.90 -16.01 0.28
N ALA A 434 -34.79 -14.75 -0.13
CA ALA A 434 -34.79 -13.64 0.78
C ALA A 434 -36.05 -13.73 1.65
N GLU A 435 -35.87 -13.81 2.96
CA GLU A 435 -36.92 -13.45 3.89
C GLU A 435 -37.17 -11.96 3.65
N GLN A 436 -38.29 -11.66 2.97
CA GLN A 436 -38.72 -10.30 2.67
C GLN A 436 -38.96 -9.58 4.00
N VAL A 437 -38.01 -8.74 4.40
CA VAL A 437 -38.27 -7.71 5.42
C VAL A 437 -39.00 -6.59 4.70
N ASP A 438 -40.27 -6.43 5.05
CA ASP A 438 -41.22 -5.49 4.46
C ASP A 438 -40.81 -4.03 4.77
N PRO A 439 -40.53 -3.17 3.77
CA PRO A 439 -40.00 -1.81 3.98
C PRO A 439 -41.03 -0.77 4.46
N GLN A 440 -42.26 -1.14 4.83
CA GLN A 440 -43.33 -0.19 5.16
C GLN A 440 -43.68 -0.05 6.65
N ALA A 441 -42.90 -0.63 7.56
CA ALA A 441 -43.03 -0.27 8.97
C ALA A 441 -42.00 0.83 9.31
N ILE A 442 -42.53 1.97 9.78
CA ILE A 442 -41.85 3.13 10.41
C ILE A 442 -41.84 4.38 9.52
N LEU A 443 -42.97 5.11 9.57
CA LEU A 443 -43.17 6.57 9.53
C LEU A 443 -44.70 6.75 9.46
N THR A 444 -45.40 7.14 10.53
CA THR A 444 -45.80 8.52 10.90
C THR A 444 -46.57 8.46 12.24
N ASP A 445 -46.75 9.48 13.09
CA ASP A 445 -46.41 10.90 13.10
C ASP A 445 -46.47 11.46 14.55
N ASP A 446 -45.71 12.55 14.74
CA ASP A 446 -45.48 13.43 15.90
C ASP A 446 -46.75 14.19 16.41
N PRO A 447 -46.73 14.92 17.57
CA PRO A 447 -46.58 16.39 17.47
C PRO A 447 -45.98 17.17 18.68
N ASN A 448 -44.77 17.74 18.47
CA ASN A 448 -44.40 19.20 18.51
C ASN A 448 -44.24 20.04 19.85
N PRO A 449 -43.50 21.21 19.87
CA PRO A 449 -42.14 21.43 20.46
C PRO A 449 -42.07 22.68 21.44
N PRO A 450 -40.93 23.28 21.93
CA PRO A 450 -39.77 23.90 21.19
C PRO A 450 -38.35 23.72 21.86
N SER A 451 -37.21 23.69 21.16
CA SER A 451 -36.44 24.85 20.68
C SER A 451 -35.09 24.38 20.05
N ALA A 452 -34.65 25.08 18.99
CA ALA A 452 -33.61 24.72 17.98
C ALA A 452 -32.13 24.92 18.42
N PRO A 453 -31.07 24.81 17.57
CA PRO A 453 -30.87 24.14 16.26
C PRO A 453 -29.57 23.29 16.09
N SER A 454 -29.52 22.51 14.99
CA SER A 454 -28.40 22.31 14.02
C SER A 454 -27.49 21.05 14.02
N LEU A 455 -27.35 20.56 12.77
CA LEU A 455 -26.33 19.70 12.12
C LEU A 455 -26.54 18.16 12.13
N SER A 456 -27.24 17.66 11.11
CA SER A 456 -27.23 16.26 10.69
C SER A 456 -26.17 16.02 9.61
N ILE A 457 -25.37 14.96 9.79
CA ILE A 457 -24.53 14.32 8.78
C ILE A 457 -25.35 13.12 8.30
N ASP A 458 -25.77 13.11 7.04
CA ASP A 458 -26.50 11.97 6.47
C ASP A 458 -25.56 10.81 6.13
N GLY A 459 -26.04 9.61 6.46
CA GLY A 459 -25.34 8.34 6.39
C GLY A 459 -25.10 7.82 4.98
N ILE A 460 -24.07 6.98 4.89
CA ILE A 460 -23.60 6.31 3.67
C ILE A 460 -24.48 5.08 3.42
N GLU A 461 -25.31 5.10 2.38
CA GLU A 461 -25.89 3.89 1.79
C GLU A 461 -24.91 3.24 0.80
N ILE A 462 -24.62 1.96 1.04
CA ILE A 462 -23.85 1.09 0.14
C ILE A 462 -24.82 0.55 -0.91
N ILE A 463 -24.65 0.95 -2.18
CA ILE A 463 -25.51 0.53 -3.29
C ILE A 463 -24.85 -0.65 -4.02
N ASP A 464 -25.51 -1.81 -4.01
CA ASP A 464 -25.25 -2.90 -4.96
C ASP A 464 -25.93 -2.52 -6.29
N VAL A 465 -25.17 -2.44 -7.38
CA VAL A 465 -25.67 -2.08 -8.73
C VAL A 465 -26.24 -3.34 -9.41
N GLU A 466 -27.57 -3.41 -9.53
CA GLU A 466 -28.25 -4.32 -10.46
C GLU A 466 -28.52 -3.60 -11.79
N ASP A 467 -28.32 -4.32 -12.90
CA ASP A 467 -28.40 -3.84 -14.28
C ASP A 467 -29.73 -4.31 -14.89
N GLU A 468 -30.68 -3.41 -15.15
CA GLU A 468 -31.89 -3.74 -15.92
C GLU A 468 -32.20 -2.71 -17.00
N SER A 469 -32.18 -3.22 -18.23
CA SER A 469 -32.75 -2.59 -19.42
C SER A 469 -34.23 -2.95 -19.59
N LYS A 470 -35.15 -2.00 -19.43
CA LYS A 470 -36.36 -1.81 -20.28
C LYS A 470 -37.23 -0.63 -19.84
N ALA A 471 -37.73 0.11 -20.82
CA ALA A 471 -38.57 1.31 -20.70
C ALA A 471 -40.07 1.00 -20.45
N PRO A 472 -40.90 1.99 -20.02
CA PRO A 472 -42.13 1.75 -19.24
C PRO A 472 -43.46 1.99 -19.98
N THR A 473 -44.58 1.62 -19.35
CA THR A 473 -45.91 2.24 -19.57
C THR A 473 -46.80 2.16 -18.30
N PRO A 474 -47.69 3.15 -18.01
CA PRO A 474 -48.31 3.31 -16.69
C PRO A 474 -49.83 3.04 -16.65
N SER A 475 -50.41 2.77 -15.47
CA SER A 475 -51.69 3.38 -15.01
C SER A 475 -52.18 2.95 -13.60
N HIS A 476 -52.46 3.99 -12.79
CA HIS A 476 -53.60 4.27 -11.88
C HIS A 476 -54.00 3.41 -10.65
N GLN A 477 -53.74 4.00 -9.47
CA GLN A 477 -54.64 4.45 -8.36
C GLN A 477 -55.89 3.66 -7.91
N GLY A 478 -56.06 3.53 -6.59
CA GLY A 478 -57.38 3.32 -5.96
C GLY A 478 -57.48 2.98 -4.44
N VAL A 479 -57.35 3.99 -3.55
CA VAL A 479 -58.19 4.35 -2.38
C VAL A 479 -58.66 3.31 -1.32
N GLY A 480 -58.31 3.53 -0.03
CA GLY A 480 -59.29 3.81 1.05
C GLY A 480 -59.44 2.86 2.28
N PRO A 481 -59.80 3.35 3.50
CA PRO A 481 -59.34 2.81 4.81
C PRO A 481 -60.43 2.46 5.85
N GLY A 482 -60.05 1.96 7.05
CA GLY A 482 -60.95 1.89 8.22
C GLY A 482 -60.46 1.24 9.53
N LEU A 483 -60.05 2.09 10.49
CA LEU A 483 -60.45 2.23 11.92
C LEU A 483 -60.28 1.13 13.02
N SER A 484 -59.85 1.66 14.19
CA SER A 484 -60.27 1.38 15.61
C SER A 484 -59.64 0.18 16.35
N ASN A 485 -59.41 0.14 17.66
CA ASN A 485 -59.27 1.09 18.78
C ASN A 485 -58.69 0.30 19.99
N ASP A 486 -58.33 1.02 21.04
CA ASP A 486 -58.18 0.61 22.45
C ASP A 486 -56.87 -0.05 22.94
N ASN A 487 -56.40 0.07 24.19
CA ASN A 487 -56.35 1.06 25.30
C ASN A 487 -55.76 0.27 26.52
N VAL A 488 -55.25 0.95 27.54
CA VAL A 488 -55.09 0.52 28.96
C VAL A 488 -53.73 0.00 29.48
N ASN A 489 -53.06 0.92 30.21
CA ASN A 489 -52.42 0.86 31.55
C ASN A 489 -51.40 -0.22 31.95
N GLY A 490 -50.31 0.28 32.59
CA GLY A 490 -50.12 -0.02 34.03
C GLY A 490 -48.69 -0.31 34.52
N SER A 491 -47.99 0.76 34.92
CA SER A 491 -47.17 0.89 36.15
C SER A 491 -46.37 -0.31 36.72
N ASN A 492 -45.05 -0.15 36.88
CA ASN A 492 -44.42 0.04 38.20
C ASN A 492 -42.89 0.22 38.11
N ALA A 493 -42.42 1.26 38.81
CA ALA A 493 -41.01 1.48 39.12
C ALA A 493 -40.59 0.63 40.33
N HIS A 494 -39.32 0.21 40.40
CA HIS A 494 -38.52 0.08 41.64
C HIS A 494 -37.03 0.16 41.27
N GLY A 495 -36.32 1.09 41.91
CA GLY A 495 -34.91 1.37 41.67
C GLY A 495 -33.96 0.43 42.43
N GLY A 496 -32.75 0.30 41.90
CA GLY A 496 -31.60 -0.34 42.52
C GLY A 496 -30.33 0.13 41.83
N THR A 497 -29.51 0.89 42.57
CA THR A 497 -28.25 1.47 42.17
C THR A 497 -27.21 0.42 41.76
N SER A 498 -26.52 0.62 40.65
CA SER A 498 -25.26 -0.07 40.32
C SER A 498 -24.36 0.88 39.53
N GLN A 499 -23.09 0.87 39.92
CA GLN A 499 -22.03 1.81 39.57
C GLN A 499 -21.80 1.92 38.05
N ALA A 500 -21.75 3.15 37.54
CA ALA A 500 -21.33 3.43 36.18
C ALA A 500 -19.82 3.20 36.04
N SER A 501 -19.44 2.25 35.19
CA SER A 501 -18.07 2.14 34.67
C SER A 501 -17.88 3.17 33.54
N PRO A 502 -16.69 3.76 33.35
CA PRO A 502 -16.47 4.80 32.35
C PRO A 502 -16.56 4.23 30.93
N LEU A 503 -17.36 4.86 30.07
CA LEU A 503 -17.52 4.52 28.65
C LEU A 503 -16.19 4.70 27.89
N HIS A 504 -15.79 3.67 27.14
CA HIS A 504 -14.81 3.78 26.06
C HIS A 504 -15.49 4.27 24.77
N PRO A 505 -14.87 5.14 23.96
CA PRO A 505 -15.41 5.55 22.67
C PRO A 505 -15.08 4.48 21.62
N GLY A 506 -16.06 3.66 21.22
CA GLY A 506 -15.83 2.65 20.18
C GLY A 506 -16.97 1.72 19.76
N ASP A 507 -18.20 1.86 20.26
CA ASP A 507 -19.29 0.98 19.84
C ASP A 507 -19.98 1.47 18.55
N PHE A 508 -19.29 1.33 17.43
CA PHE A 508 -19.97 1.14 16.16
C PHE A 508 -20.15 -0.38 15.97
N PRO A 509 -21.37 -0.89 15.71
CA PRO A 509 -21.63 -2.33 15.56
C PRO A 509 -20.99 -2.96 14.31
N ILE A 510 -20.30 -2.17 13.48
CA ILE A 510 -19.69 -2.59 12.22
C ILE A 510 -18.19 -2.29 12.29
N ASP A 511 -17.37 -3.34 12.20
CA ASP A 511 -15.93 -3.19 11.96
C ASP A 511 -15.73 -2.75 10.50
N VAL A 512 -15.54 -1.44 10.32
CA VAL A 512 -15.36 -0.81 9.01
C VAL A 512 -14.16 -1.39 8.26
N CYS A 513 -13.07 -1.76 8.96
CA CYS A 513 -11.90 -2.35 8.33
C CYS A 513 -12.20 -3.77 7.83
N PHE A 514 -12.91 -4.57 8.64
CA PHE A 514 -13.34 -5.90 8.23
C PHE A 514 -14.34 -5.87 7.08
N GLU A 515 -15.34 -5.00 7.11
CA GLU A 515 -16.30 -4.88 6.00
C GLU A 515 -15.67 -4.29 4.73
N ALA A 516 -14.82 -3.26 4.85
CA ALA A 516 -14.08 -2.70 3.72
C ALA A 516 -13.17 -3.76 3.08
N SER A 517 -12.57 -4.66 3.86
CA SER A 517 -11.72 -5.74 3.34
C SER A 517 -12.43 -6.73 2.40
N LYS A 518 -13.76 -6.71 2.35
CA LYS A 518 -14.57 -7.57 1.48
C LYS A 518 -14.91 -6.91 0.13
N LEU A 519 -14.49 -5.67 -0.08
CA LEU A 519 -14.74 -4.92 -1.30
C LEU A 519 -13.68 -5.23 -2.37
N PRO A 520 -14.07 -5.35 -3.64
CA PRO A 520 -13.14 -5.28 -4.76
C PRO A 520 -12.34 -3.98 -4.76
N LEU A 521 -11.09 -4.02 -5.22
CA LEU A 521 -10.18 -2.88 -5.21
C LEU A 521 -10.71 -1.67 -5.99
N ASP A 522 -11.31 -1.90 -7.17
CA ASP A 522 -11.95 -0.84 -7.97
C ASP A 522 -13.12 -0.17 -7.24
N VAL A 523 -13.95 -0.94 -6.55
CA VAL A 523 -15.05 -0.42 -5.73
C VAL A 523 -14.51 0.38 -4.55
N ALA A 524 -13.45 -0.11 -3.89
CA ALA A 524 -12.79 0.61 -2.79
C ALA A 524 -12.21 1.94 -3.26
N ILE A 525 -11.56 1.99 -4.43
CA ILE A 525 -11.03 3.24 -4.99
C ILE A 525 -12.15 4.24 -5.29
N PHE A 526 -13.25 3.78 -5.90
CA PHE A 526 -14.40 4.64 -6.17
C PHE A 526 -15.04 5.17 -4.88
N ASN A 527 -15.24 4.32 -3.88
CA ASN A 527 -15.83 4.73 -2.60
C ASN A 527 -14.91 5.67 -1.82
N SER A 528 -13.58 5.48 -1.89
CA SER A 528 -12.59 6.42 -1.34
C SER A 528 -12.73 7.80 -1.97
N ALA A 529 -12.81 7.87 -3.31
CA ALA A 529 -13.01 9.15 -4.01
C ALA A 529 -14.37 9.79 -3.67
N ARG A 530 -15.43 8.99 -3.56
CA ARG A 530 -16.78 9.43 -3.17
C ARG A 530 -16.82 10.00 -1.76
N ALA A 531 -16.08 9.41 -0.82
CA ALA A 531 -16.03 9.87 0.55
C ALA A 531 -15.47 11.30 0.71
N ALA A 532 -14.65 11.78 -0.23
CA ALA A 532 -14.16 13.15 -0.22
C ALA A 532 -15.28 14.22 -0.36
N GLY A 533 -16.45 13.81 -0.85
CA GLY A 533 -17.66 14.61 -0.97
C GLY A 533 -17.73 15.45 -2.24
N GLY A 534 -18.85 15.34 -2.95
CA GLY A 534 -19.19 16.13 -4.14
C GLY A 534 -18.58 15.62 -5.45
N ASP A 535 -19.34 15.70 -6.53
CA ASP A 535 -18.97 15.16 -7.85
C ASP A 535 -17.67 15.74 -8.41
N GLU A 536 -17.38 17.01 -8.12
CA GLU A 536 -16.15 17.68 -8.57
C GLU A 536 -14.89 17.02 -7.99
N LYS A 537 -14.92 16.69 -6.69
CA LYS A 537 -13.80 15.99 -6.05
C LYS A 537 -13.68 14.55 -6.55
N ILE A 538 -14.81 13.87 -6.78
CA ILE A 538 -14.79 12.51 -7.35
C ILE A 538 -14.09 12.52 -8.71
N ARG A 539 -14.47 13.44 -9.61
CA ARG A 539 -13.79 13.60 -10.91
C ARG A 539 -12.30 13.89 -10.72
N LYS A 540 -11.95 14.87 -9.88
CA LYS A 540 -10.56 15.26 -9.59
C LYS A 540 -9.70 14.06 -9.16
N TYR A 541 -10.19 13.21 -8.26
CA TYR A 541 -9.43 12.06 -7.75
C TYR A 541 -9.38 10.88 -8.71
N LEU A 542 -10.46 10.60 -9.44
CA LEU A 542 -10.48 9.54 -10.44
C LEU A 542 -9.68 9.89 -11.71
N GLN A 543 -9.43 11.17 -11.97
CA GLN A 543 -8.52 11.64 -13.01
C GLN A 543 -7.04 11.66 -12.58
N ALA A 544 -6.74 11.35 -11.32
CA ALA A 544 -5.39 11.39 -10.77
C ALA A 544 -5.15 10.23 -9.80
N ILE A 545 -5.20 8.99 -10.32
CA ILE A 545 -4.97 7.79 -9.50
C ILE A 545 -3.51 7.39 -9.57
N LEU A 546 -2.83 7.28 -8.43
CA LEU A 546 -1.44 6.85 -8.33
C LEU A 546 -1.39 5.44 -7.72
N VAL A 547 -0.96 4.44 -8.49
CA VAL A 547 -0.83 3.06 -8.01
C VAL A 547 0.63 2.78 -7.63
N ILE A 548 0.86 2.40 -6.38
CA ILE A 548 2.18 2.14 -5.79
C ILE A 548 2.23 0.77 -5.10
N GLY A 549 3.42 0.39 -4.62
CA GLY A 549 3.64 -0.86 -3.90
C GLY A 549 4.18 -1.99 -4.78
N GLY A 550 4.58 -3.09 -4.14
CA GLY A 550 5.24 -4.20 -4.84
C GLY A 550 4.33 -4.89 -5.86
N THR A 551 3.04 -5.04 -5.54
CA THR A 551 2.06 -5.73 -6.37
C THR A 551 1.56 -4.88 -7.55
N ALA A 552 1.85 -3.56 -7.55
CA ALA A 552 1.53 -2.68 -8.67
C ALA A 552 2.29 -3.04 -9.97
N HIS A 553 3.35 -3.84 -9.89
CA HIS A 553 4.15 -4.28 -11.03
C HIS A 553 3.47 -5.26 -11.97
N ILE A 554 2.32 -5.81 -11.57
CA ILE A 554 1.60 -6.78 -12.40
C ILE A 554 1.22 -6.09 -13.72
N PRO A 555 1.70 -6.60 -14.87
CA PRO A 555 1.39 -6.01 -16.17
C PRO A 555 -0.12 -5.90 -16.39
N GLY A 556 -0.59 -4.80 -16.99
CA GLY A 556 -2.02 -4.59 -17.22
C GLY A 556 -2.81 -4.05 -16.02
N MET A 557 -2.21 -3.93 -14.82
CA MET A 557 -2.88 -3.38 -13.62
C MET A 557 -3.53 -2.02 -13.89
N SER A 558 -2.80 -1.08 -14.52
CA SER A 558 -3.34 0.24 -14.84
C SER A 558 -4.55 0.15 -15.78
N HIS A 559 -4.42 -0.58 -16.89
CA HIS A 559 -5.54 -0.72 -17.84
C HIS A 559 -6.76 -1.39 -17.21
N ALA A 560 -6.56 -2.43 -16.39
CA ALA A 560 -7.63 -3.13 -15.71
C ALA A 560 -8.38 -2.22 -14.73
N LEU A 561 -7.66 -1.44 -13.90
CA LEU A 561 -8.27 -0.49 -12.97
C LEU A 561 -8.97 0.66 -13.71
N GLU A 562 -8.34 1.24 -14.74
CA GLU A 562 -8.90 2.34 -15.54
C GLU A 562 -10.24 1.94 -16.18
N SER A 563 -10.27 0.79 -16.87
CA SER A 563 -11.46 0.28 -17.52
C SER A 563 -12.61 0.02 -16.55
N ARG A 564 -12.33 -0.55 -15.37
CA ARG A 564 -13.34 -0.92 -14.39
C ARG A 564 -13.87 0.28 -13.62
N LEU A 565 -12.99 1.19 -13.22
CA LEU A 565 -13.36 2.45 -12.59
C LEU A 565 -14.17 3.34 -13.55
N GLN A 566 -13.82 3.37 -14.84
CA GLN A 566 -14.61 4.10 -15.82
C GLN A 566 -16.04 3.55 -15.90
N ALA A 567 -16.20 2.22 -15.89
CA ALA A 567 -17.50 1.58 -15.92
C ALA A 567 -18.35 1.87 -14.68
N ILE A 568 -17.73 2.00 -13.49
CA ILE A 568 -18.42 2.38 -12.24
C ILE A 568 -18.76 3.88 -12.23
N ALA A 569 -17.82 4.74 -12.64
CA ALA A 569 -17.94 6.18 -12.47
C ALA A 569 -18.86 6.85 -13.50
N THR A 570 -18.86 6.40 -14.75
CA THR A 570 -19.65 7.01 -15.84
C THR A 570 -21.16 7.09 -15.55
N PRO A 571 -21.83 6.03 -15.04
CA PRO A 571 -23.26 6.11 -14.72
C PRO A 571 -23.56 6.87 -13.41
N LEU A 572 -22.61 6.96 -12.49
CA LEU A 572 -22.83 7.50 -11.14
C LEU A 572 -22.42 8.96 -10.98
N VAL A 573 -21.50 9.45 -11.81
CA VAL A 573 -20.91 10.79 -11.68
C VAL A 573 -21.21 11.63 -12.92
N PRO A 574 -22.05 12.67 -12.81
CA PRO A 574 -22.34 13.57 -13.92
C PRO A 574 -21.07 14.19 -14.51
N ASN A 575 -21.01 14.24 -15.85
CA ASN A 575 -19.88 14.79 -16.60
C ASN A 575 -18.53 14.15 -16.24
N MET A 576 -18.52 12.88 -15.82
CA MET A 576 -17.29 12.14 -15.61
C MET A 576 -16.56 11.99 -16.95
N GLU A 577 -15.35 12.54 -17.03
CA GLU A 577 -14.48 12.35 -18.18
C GLU A 577 -13.76 11.00 -18.07
N LYS A 578 -12.55 10.93 -18.61
CA LYS A 578 -11.72 9.74 -18.59
C LYS A 578 -11.06 9.57 -17.21
N VAL A 579 -11.25 8.41 -16.58
CA VAL A 579 -10.44 7.95 -15.45
C VAL A 579 -8.98 7.84 -15.90
N GLN A 580 -8.05 8.31 -15.07
CA GLN A 580 -6.64 8.31 -15.42
C GLN A 580 -5.80 7.79 -14.27
N ILE A 581 -4.99 6.78 -14.60
CA ILE A 581 -3.95 6.27 -13.73
C ILE A 581 -2.64 6.93 -14.13
N ILE A 582 -2.06 7.64 -13.19
CA ILE A 582 -0.78 8.33 -13.33
C ILE A 582 0.32 7.27 -13.20
N PRO A 583 1.11 7.02 -14.25
CA PRO A 583 2.26 6.14 -14.11
C PRO A 583 3.28 6.79 -13.18
N PRO A 584 4.04 6.00 -12.38
CA PRO A 584 5.16 6.55 -11.63
C PRO A 584 6.14 7.23 -12.60
N PRO A 585 6.91 8.24 -12.13
CA PRO A 585 7.93 8.87 -12.95
C PRO A 585 8.86 7.84 -13.58
N LYS A 586 9.29 8.08 -14.84
CA LYS A 586 10.22 7.20 -15.55
C LYS A 586 11.44 6.95 -14.66
N GLU A 587 11.90 5.70 -14.60
CA GLU A 587 13.06 5.26 -13.80
C GLU A 587 12.83 5.21 -12.27
N VAL A 588 11.60 5.41 -11.80
CA VAL A 588 11.24 5.21 -10.40
C VAL A 588 10.37 3.96 -10.25
N ASP A 589 10.90 2.99 -9.50
CA ASP A 589 10.16 1.80 -9.11
C ASP A 589 9.01 2.18 -8.12
N PRO A 590 7.74 1.77 -8.40
CA PRO A 590 6.61 2.01 -7.51
C PRO A 590 6.78 1.53 -6.06
N ILE A 591 7.65 0.54 -5.80
CA ILE A 591 7.90 0.01 -4.45
C ILE A 591 8.65 1.02 -3.57
N VAL A 592 9.49 1.86 -4.16
CA VAL A 592 10.30 2.86 -3.45
C VAL A 592 9.75 4.27 -3.59
N LEU A 593 8.62 4.46 -4.26
CA LEU A 593 8.10 5.79 -4.59
C LEU A 593 7.82 6.64 -3.34
N ALA A 594 7.16 6.05 -2.33
CA ALA A 594 6.93 6.72 -1.05
C ALA A 594 8.25 7.09 -0.34
N TRP A 595 9.24 6.18 -0.35
CA TRP A 595 10.57 6.47 0.19
C TRP A 595 11.25 7.62 -0.55
N LYS A 596 11.18 7.65 -1.89
CA LYS A 596 11.75 8.75 -2.68
C LYS A 596 11.08 10.08 -2.39
N GLY A 597 9.77 10.11 -2.20
CA GLY A 597 9.08 11.34 -1.84
C GLY A 597 9.37 11.81 -0.42
N ALA A 598 9.52 10.90 0.54
CA ALA A 598 10.04 11.24 1.87
C ALA A 598 11.48 11.79 1.81
N ALA A 599 12.33 11.24 0.93
CA ALA A 599 13.67 11.77 0.65
C ALA A 599 13.63 13.17 0.00
N VAL A 600 12.65 13.44 -0.86
CA VAL A 600 12.40 14.77 -1.43
C VAL A 600 12.01 15.75 -0.32
N LEU A 601 11.08 15.37 0.56
CA LEU A 601 10.69 16.20 1.71
C LEU A 601 11.89 16.53 2.60
N GLY A 602 12.75 15.55 2.90
CA GLY A 602 13.96 15.76 3.70
C GLY A 602 14.98 16.73 3.08
N LYS A 603 14.81 17.07 1.80
CA LYS A 603 15.60 18.08 1.10
C LYS A 603 14.88 19.41 0.94
N MET A 604 13.63 19.56 1.35
CA MET A 604 12.90 20.83 1.26
C MET A 604 13.30 21.78 2.38
N ASP A 605 13.23 23.09 2.17
CA ASP A 605 13.52 24.07 3.23
C ASP A 605 12.45 24.06 4.33
N GLY A 606 11.18 23.85 3.97
CA GLY A 606 10.05 23.81 4.91
C GLY A 606 10.04 22.62 5.88
N VAL A 607 10.91 21.61 5.69
CA VAL A 607 11.00 20.48 6.62
C VAL A 607 11.52 20.90 8.00
N SER A 608 12.20 22.06 8.10
CA SER A 608 12.71 22.59 9.37
C SER A 608 11.65 22.70 10.46
N ASP A 609 10.41 22.97 10.05
CA ASP A 609 9.29 23.23 10.97
C ASP A 609 8.62 21.93 11.45
N LEU A 610 8.92 20.80 10.79
CA LEU A 610 8.32 19.48 11.04
C LEU A 610 9.14 18.61 12.00
N TRP A 611 10.40 18.97 12.25
CA TRP A 611 11.30 18.19 13.10
C TRP A 611 10.90 18.22 14.57
N VAL A 612 10.79 17.03 15.17
CA VAL A 612 10.62 16.80 16.60
C VAL A 612 11.95 16.44 17.22
N THR A 613 12.37 17.17 18.27
CA THR A 613 13.57 16.84 19.06
C THR A 613 13.25 15.83 20.15
N GLN A 614 14.30 15.21 20.72
CA GLN A 614 14.19 14.42 21.94
C GLN A 614 13.55 15.20 23.10
N SER A 615 13.94 16.47 23.31
CA SER A 615 13.36 17.31 24.37
C SER A 615 11.87 17.61 24.16
N ASP A 616 11.46 17.81 22.90
CA ASP A 616 10.04 17.99 22.57
C ASP A 616 9.25 16.71 22.88
N TRP A 617 9.83 15.55 22.56
CA TRP A 617 9.21 14.25 22.81
C TRP A 617 9.11 13.93 24.31
N ASP A 618 10.14 14.20 25.10
CA ASP A 618 10.12 13.97 26.56
C ASP A 618 9.08 14.86 27.27
N THR A 619 8.84 16.07 26.73
CA THR A 619 7.92 17.04 27.33
C THR A 619 6.47 16.84 26.88
N LEU A 620 6.24 16.60 25.58
CA LEU A 620 4.91 16.60 24.96
C LEU A 620 4.47 15.21 24.49
N GLY A 621 5.39 14.26 24.35
CA GLY A 621 5.13 12.94 23.78
C GLY A 621 4.47 13.03 22.40
N MET A 622 3.41 12.24 22.20
CA MET A 622 2.62 12.24 20.95
C MET A 622 2.08 13.61 20.54
N ARG A 623 1.92 14.54 21.48
CA ARG A 623 1.45 15.89 21.15
C ARG A 623 2.48 16.67 20.34
N ALA A 624 3.79 16.41 20.51
CA ALA A 624 4.83 17.03 19.69
C ALA A 624 4.63 16.73 18.20
N LEU A 625 4.31 15.49 17.86
CA LEU A 625 4.03 15.09 16.47
C LEU A 625 2.78 15.79 15.94
N LYS A 626 1.71 15.88 16.74
CA LYS A 626 0.47 16.57 16.34
C LYS A 626 0.66 18.06 16.07
N GLU A 627 1.52 18.72 16.85
CA GLU A 627 1.80 20.15 16.68
C GLU A 627 2.75 20.44 15.50
N ARG A 628 3.59 19.48 15.13
CA ARG A 628 4.61 19.62 14.08
C ARG A 628 4.22 19.00 12.75
N CYS A 629 3.39 17.96 12.77
CA CYS A 629 2.88 17.26 11.61
C CYS A 629 1.36 17.46 11.56
N PHE A 630 0.89 18.32 10.65
CA PHE A 630 -0.49 18.84 10.60
C PHE A 630 -1.61 17.80 10.35
N TYR A 631 -1.33 16.50 10.45
CA TYR A 631 -2.23 15.37 10.14
C TYR A 631 -2.23 14.24 11.21
N LEU A 632 -1.55 14.43 12.36
CA LEU A 632 -1.37 13.44 13.45
C LEU A 632 -2.21 13.69 14.74
#